data_AF-A0A9R0BD48-F1
#
_entry.id   AF-A0A9R0BD48-F1
#
_cell.length_a   1.000
_cell.length_b   1.000
_cell.length_c   1.000
_cell.angle_alpha   90.00
_cell.angle_beta   90.00
_cell.angle_gamma   90.00
#
_symmetry.space_group_name_H-M   'P 1'
#
loop_
_entity.id
_entity.type
_entity.pdbx_description
1 polymer ?
#
loop_
_entity_poly.entity_id
_entity_poly.type
_entity_poly.pdbx_seq_one_letter_code
_entity_poly.pdbx_strand_id
1 'polypeptide(L)'
;MTETHTFGERKETCNQSSPSKKPTPGPLKGFLEALGKLQQKFYPKGQRLDCPIRTYLVTACSAASSGTRALKTLRSWGLETDEALFLAGAPKGPMLEKIRPHIVFGDQMFHVEGAAELGTVAAHVLYGVAQKFQSKTVRDVKKDTSVKQLE
;
A
#
# COMPACT_ATOMS: atom_id res chain seq x y z
N MET A 1 10.62 27.28 -7.49
CA MET A 1 9.25 26.91 -7.89
C MET A 1 9.11 25.43 -7.55
N THR A 2 8.46 25.09 -6.46
CA THR A 2 8.25 23.70 -6.03
C THR A 2 7.04 23.16 -6.79
N GLU A 3 7.27 22.19 -7.68
CA GLU A 3 6.20 21.45 -8.34
C GLU A 3 5.45 20.64 -7.28
N THR A 4 4.21 21.02 -7.01
CA THR A 4 3.29 20.24 -6.20
C THR A 4 2.82 19.07 -7.05
N HIS A 5 3.36 17.88 -6.80
CA HIS A 5 2.92 16.64 -7.44
C HIS A 5 1.57 16.22 -6.85
N THR A 6 0.50 16.51 -7.57
CA THR A 6 -0.87 16.21 -7.16
C THR A 6 -1.17 14.73 -7.39
N PHE A 7 -1.33 13.97 -6.31
CA PHE A 7 -1.86 12.61 -6.35
C PHE A 7 -3.28 12.64 -6.95
N GLY A 8 -3.51 11.94 -8.08
CA GLY A 8 -4.80 11.99 -8.78
C GLY A 8 -5.99 11.66 -7.86
N GLU A 9 -6.99 12.55 -7.81
CA GLU A 9 -8.21 12.37 -7.03
C GLU A 9 -9.13 11.33 -7.68
N ARG A 10 -8.84 10.04 -7.51
CA ARG A 10 -9.85 8.97 -7.71
C ARG A 10 -10.44 8.59 -6.37
N LYS A 11 -11.78 8.54 -6.30
CA LYS A 11 -12.51 8.04 -5.13
C LYS A 11 -12.15 6.57 -4.89
N GLU A 12 -11.57 6.28 -3.74
CA GLU A 12 -11.21 4.91 -3.37
C GLU A 12 -12.44 4.15 -2.88
N THR A 13 -12.78 3.05 -3.57
CA THR A 13 -13.92 2.21 -3.20
C THR A 13 -13.47 1.05 -2.30
N CYS A 14 -14.17 0.86 -1.18
CA CYS A 14 -13.93 -0.29 -0.32
C CYS A 14 -14.51 -1.57 -0.96
N ASN A 15 -13.66 -2.58 -1.21
CA ASN A 15 -14.14 -3.87 -1.68
C ASN A 15 -14.76 -4.66 -0.50
N GLN A 16 -16.08 -4.86 -0.53
CA GLN A 16 -16.81 -5.56 0.52
C GLN A 16 -16.76 -7.06 0.25
N SER A 17 -15.73 -7.75 0.75
CA SER A 17 -15.74 -9.22 0.72
C SER A 17 -16.79 -9.76 1.70
N SER A 18 -17.72 -10.58 1.22
CA SER A 18 -18.79 -11.23 1.99
C SER A 18 -18.28 -11.98 3.25
N PRO A 19 -19.05 -12.02 4.35
CA PRO A 19 -18.57 -12.42 5.68
C PRO A 19 -18.32 -13.94 5.88
N SER A 20 -18.52 -14.81 4.90
CA SER A 20 -18.69 -16.25 5.13
C SER A 20 -17.51 -17.17 4.80
N LYS A 21 -16.33 -16.66 4.43
CA LYS A 21 -15.16 -17.51 4.16
C LYS A 21 -13.93 -17.01 4.89
N LYS A 22 -13.26 -17.91 5.63
CA LYS A 22 -11.89 -17.66 6.14
C LYS A 22 -11.07 -17.21 4.93
N PRO A 23 -10.48 -16.00 4.95
CA PRO A 23 -9.70 -15.52 3.82
C PRO A 23 -8.56 -16.50 3.62
N THR A 24 -8.45 -17.06 2.42
CA THR A 24 -7.25 -17.80 2.02
C THR A 24 -6.04 -16.91 2.28
N PRO A 25 -4.95 -17.45 2.83
CA PRO A 25 -3.70 -16.72 2.98
C PRO A 25 -3.36 -15.93 1.72
N GLY A 26 -3.28 -14.60 1.85
CA GLY A 26 -2.82 -13.75 0.76
C GLY A 26 -1.34 -14.00 0.47
N PRO A 27 -0.85 -13.60 -0.71
CA PRO A 27 0.56 -13.79 -1.10
C PRO A 27 1.55 -13.13 -0.13
N LEU A 28 1.12 -12.06 0.56
CA LEU A 28 1.94 -11.37 1.56
C LEU A 28 1.99 -12.03 2.93
N LYS A 29 1.21 -13.09 3.19
CA LYS A 29 1.12 -13.67 4.54
C LYS A 29 2.49 -14.03 5.10
N GLY A 30 3.31 -14.78 4.35
CA GLY A 30 4.61 -15.25 4.83
C GLY A 30 5.59 -14.10 5.11
N PHE A 31 5.56 -13.04 4.29
CA PHE A 31 6.36 -11.85 4.51
C PHE A 31 5.94 -11.12 5.80
N LEU A 32 4.63 -10.94 6.01
CA LEU A 32 4.10 -10.24 7.18
C LEU A 32 4.33 -11.03 8.47
N GLU A 33 4.25 -12.36 8.44
CA GLU A 33 4.62 -13.22 9.58
C GLU A 33 6.11 -13.12 9.92
N ALA A 34 6.98 -13.10 8.90
CA ALA A 34 8.42 -12.91 9.10
C ALA A 34 8.73 -11.52 9.67
N LEU A 35 8.02 -10.49 9.21
CA LEU A 35 8.14 -9.13 9.72
C LEU A 35 7.69 -9.03 11.19
N GLY A 36 6.57 -9.67 11.55
CA GLY A 36 6.11 -9.73 12.93
C GLY A 36 7.12 -10.44 13.84
N LYS A 37 7.68 -11.58 13.40
CA LYS A 37 8.77 -12.26 14.12
C LYS A 37 10.01 -11.37 14.29
N LEU A 38 10.32 -10.55 13.29
CA LEU A 38 11.43 -9.61 13.36
C LEU A 38 11.16 -8.48 14.37
N GLN A 39 9.96 -7.88 14.35
CA GLN A 39 9.54 -6.88 15.34
C GLN A 39 9.66 -7.40 16.78
N GLN A 40 9.21 -8.65 17.02
CA GLN A 40 9.27 -9.27 18.35
C GLN A 40 10.70 -9.39 18.90
N LYS A 41 11.73 -9.49 18.05
CA LYS A 41 13.15 -9.50 18.49
C LYS A 41 13.60 -8.14 19.03
N PHE A 42 12.94 -7.05 18.63
CA PHE A 42 13.21 -5.70 19.08
C PHE A 42 12.31 -5.27 20.25
N TYR A 43 11.53 -6.19 20.83
CA TYR A 43 10.73 -5.91 22.02
C TYR A 43 11.35 -6.36 23.37
N PRO A 44 12.69 -6.47 23.57
CA PRO A 44 13.20 -6.73 24.91
C PRO A 44 12.85 -5.53 25.81
N LYS A 45 12.30 -5.81 26.99
CA LYS A 45 11.96 -4.82 28.05
C LYS A 45 10.82 -3.84 27.72
N GLY A 46 9.87 -4.21 26.87
CA GLY A 46 8.65 -3.40 26.66
C GLY A 46 8.87 -2.11 25.87
N GLN A 47 10.05 -1.94 25.27
CA GLN A 47 10.43 -0.79 24.47
C GLN A 47 9.98 -0.93 23.00
N ARG A 48 8.67 -1.10 22.81
CA ARG A 48 8.10 -1.18 21.45
C ARG A 48 8.38 0.08 20.63
N LEU A 49 8.44 1.25 21.29
CA LEU A 49 8.73 2.54 20.64
C LEU A 49 10.14 2.61 20.05
N ASP A 50 11.06 1.76 20.51
CA ASP A 50 12.45 1.70 20.05
C ASP A 50 12.64 0.71 18.88
N CYS A 51 11.56 0.05 18.44
CA CYS A 51 11.60 -0.79 17.25
C CYS A 51 11.89 0.08 16.01
N PRO A 52 12.97 -0.21 15.25
CA PRO A 52 13.32 0.58 14.06
C PRO A 52 12.32 0.40 12.90
N ILE A 53 11.46 -0.61 12.99
CA ILE A 53 10.44 -0.93 11.98
C ILE A 53 9.10 -0.39 12.47
N ARG A 54 8.62 0.68 11.82
CA ARG A 54 7.27 1.22 12.02
C ARG A 54 6.33 0.72 10.94
N THR A 55 5.19 0.21 11.34
CA THR A 55 4.20 -0.41 10.46
C THR A 55 2.91 0.40 10.43
N TYR A 56 2.50 0.77 9.23
CA TYR A 56 1.29 1.56 8.98
C TYR A 56 0.28 0.72 8.21
N LEU A 57 -0.96 0.68 8.69
CA LEU A 57 -2.10 0.17 7.91
C LEU A 57 -2.89 1.36 7.40
N VAL A 58 -2.81 1.65 6.10
CA VAL A 58 -3.57 2.73 5.46
C VAL A 58 -4.67 2.14 4.58
N THR A 59 -5.92 2.45 4.87
CA THR A 59 -7.07 1.98 4.08
C THR A 59 -8.10 3.08 3.90
N ALA A 60 -8.68 3.17 2.70
CA ALA A 60 -9.83 4.04 2.46
C ALA A 60 -11.12 3.48 3.06
N CYS A 61 -11.14 2.25 3.56
CA CYS A 61 -12.31 1.73 4.26
C CYS A 61 -12.47 2.37 5.65
N SER A 62 -13.71 2.46 6.12
CA SER A 62 -14.00 2.88 7.50
C SER A 62 -13.58 1.81 8.51
N ALA A 63 -13.27 2.22 9.74
CA ALA A 63 -12.92 1.30 10.83
C ALA A 63 -14.02 0.25 11.09
N ALA A 64 -15.29 0.66 10.97
CA ALA A 64 -16.47 -0.16 11.25
C ALA A 64 -16.72 -1.31 10.25
N SER A 65 -16.05 -1.31 9.10
CA SER A 65 -16.24 -2.33 8.06
C SER A 65 -15.01 -3.26 7.94
N SER A 66 -14.29 -3.20 6.83
CA SER A 66 -13.15 -4.06 6.55
C SER A 66 -11.88 -3.66 7.32
N GLY A 67 -11.82 -2.43 7.83
CA GLY A 67 -10.67 -1.93 8.58
C GLY A 67 -10.34 -2.77 9.82
N THR A 68 -11.35 -3.06 10.64
CA THR A 68 -11.20 -3.94 11.81
C THR A 68 -10.81 -5.37 11.43
N ARG A 69 -11.32 -5.89 10.29
CA ARG A 69 -10.98 -7.23 9.80
C ARG A 69 -9.51 -7.33 9.39
N ALA A 70 -9.00 -6.32 8.69
CA ALA A 70 -7.59 -6.25 8.30
C ALA A 70 -6.68 -6.26 9.53
N LEU A 71 -6.98 -5.42 10.53
CA LEU A 71 -6.20 -5.36 11.76
C LEU A 71 -6.23 -6.69 12.54
N LYS A 72 -7.40 -7.32 12.66
CA LYS A 72 -7.52 -8.66 13.28
C LYS A 72 -6.71 -9.72 12.55
N THR A 73 -6.67 -9.66 11.22
CA THR A 73 -5.90 -10.61 10.39
C THR A 73 -4.40 -10.43 10.60
N LEU A 74 -3.91 -9.18 10.56
CA LEU A 74 -2.49 -8.88 10.80
C LEU A 74 -2.04 -9.32 12.20
N ARG A 75 -2.86 -9.05 13.23
CA ARG A 75 -2.62 -9.54 14.60
C ARG A 75 -2.58 -11.06 14.67
N SER A 76 -3.47 -11.75 13.97
CA SER A 76 -3.47 -13.23 13.92
C SER A 76 -2.21 -13.81 13.27
N TRP A 77 -1.52 -13.02 12.44
CA TRP A 77 -0.22 -13.37 11.82
C TRP A 77 0.97 -12.90 12.68
N GLY A 78 0.72 -12.34 13.86
CA GLY A 78 1.75 -11.86 14.77
C GLY A 78 2.39 -10.53 14.37
N LEU A 79 1.79 -9.80 13.42
CA LEU A 79 2.23 -8.46 13.05
C LEU A 79 1.44 -7.42 13.86
N GLU A 80 2.15 -6.63 14.65
CA GLU A 80 1.54 -5.52 15.37
C GLU A 80 1.68 -4.23 14.57
N THR A 81 0.55 -3.68 14.13
CA THR A 81 0.50 -2.37 13.46
C THR A 81 0.70 -1.25 14.48
N ASP A 82 1.58 -0.29 14.19
CA ASP A 82 1.84 0.86 15.06
C ASP A 82 0.78 1.95 14.86
N GLU A 83 0.44 2.24 13.61
CA GLU A 83 -0.59 3.23 13.27
C GLU A 83 -1.55 2.67 12.21
N ALA A 84 -2.85 2.82 12.45
CA ALA A 84 -3.90 2.41 11.52
C ALA A 84 -4.75 3.62 11.13
N LEU A 85 -4.79 3.92 9.84
CA LEU A 85 -5.42 5.10 9.26
C LEU A 85 -6.59 4.66 8.38
N PHE A 86 -7.80 4.97 8.84
CA PHE A 86 -9.06 4.68 8.15
C PHE A 86 -9.59 5.96 7.50
N LEU A 87 -9.44 6.08 6.18
CA LEU A 87 -9.71 7.33 5.46
C LEU A 87 -11.17 7.48 5.01
N ALA A 88 -12.01 6.46 5.21
CA ALA A 88 -13.45 6.49 4.92
C ALA A 88 -13.81 7.05 3.52
N GLY A 89 -13.03 6.70 2.49
CA GLY A 89 -13.19 7.10 1.10
C GLY A 89 -12.32 8.28 0.67
N ALA A 90 -11.60 8.92 1.58
CA ALA A 90 -10.63 9.96 1.25
C ALA A 90 -9.36 9.37 0.58
N PRO A 91 -8.69 10.13 -0.30
CA PRO A 91 -7.52 9.66 -1.04
C PRO A 91 -6.33 9.38 -0.10
N LYS A 92 -5.60 8.28 -0.37
CA LYS A 92 -4.39 7.92 0.39
C LYS A 92 -3.18 8.81 0.14
N GLY A 93 -3.11 9.47 -1.02
CA GLY A 93 -1.95 10.27 -1.45
C GLY A 93 -1.41 11.24 -0.39
N PRO A 94 -2.23 12.17 0.11
CA PRO A 94 -1.78 13.14 1.13
C PRO A 94 -1.29 12.48 2.42
N MET A 95 -1.84 11.32 2.78
CA MET A 95 -1.38 10.58 3.95
C MET A 95 -0.04 9.89 3.71
N LEU A 96 0.17 9.31 2.52
CA LEU A 96 1.46 8.71 2.16
C LEU A 96 2.57 9.76 2.09
N GLU A 97 2.26 10.95 1.56
CA GLU A 97 3.20 12.09 1.53
C GLU A 97 3.63 12.53 2.94
N LYS A 98 2.69 12.53 3.90
CA LYS A 98 2.99 12.90 5.29
C LYS A 98 3.73 11.80 6.06
N ILE A 99 3.37 10.54 5.86
CA ILE A 99 4.01 9.39 6.53
C ILE A 99 5.43 9.18 6.01
N ARG A 100 5.67 9.43 4.72
CA ARG A 100 6.94 9.15 4.02
C ARG A 100 7.44 7.72 4.28
N PRO A 101 6.62 6.69 3.97
CA PRO A 101 7.00 5.32 4.20
C PRO A 101 8.23 4.93 3.36
N HIS A 102 9.09 4.07 3.90
CA HIS A 102 10.23 3.54 3.14
C HIS A 102 9.79 2.54 2.07
N ILE A 103 8.78 1.74 2.37
CA ILE A 103 8.21 0.71 1.49
C ILE A 103 6.70 0.76 1.60
N VAL A 104 6.00 0.77 0.46
CA VAL A 104 4.53 0.69 0.38
C VAL A 104 4.13 -0.60 -0.33
N PHE A 105 3.19 -1.34 0.26
CA PHE A 105 2.57 -2.50 -0.37
C PHE A 105 1.13 -2.15 -0.78
N GLY A 106 0.78 -2.37 -2.04
CA GLY A 106 -0.56 -2.07 -2.56
C GLY A 106 -1.01 -3.05 -3.62
N ASP A 107 -2.31 -3.27 -3.74
CA ASP A 107 -2.94 -4.15 -4.74
C ASP A 107 -3.36 -3.40 -6.02
N GLN A 108 -3.47 -2.08 -5.96
CA GLN A 108 -3.83 -1.22 -7.08
C GLN A 108 -2.60 -0.52 -7.64
N MET A 109 -2.32 -0.71 -8.93
CA MET A 109 -1.19 -0.05 -9.63
C MET A 109 -1.20 1.46 -9.46
N PHE A 110 -2.37 2.10 -9.44
CA PHE A 110 -2.48 3.55 -9.24
C PHE A 110 -1.80 4.03 -7.94
N HIS A 111 -1.95 3.29 -6.84
CA HIS A 111 -1.27 3.64 -5.58
C HIS A 111 0.23 3.36 -5.63
N VAL A 112 0.65 2.33 -6.37
CA VAL A 112 2.05 1.95 -6.54
C VAL A 112 2.79 2.99 -7.39
N GLU A 113 2.20 3.41 -8.50
CA GLU A 113 2.73 4.46 -9.37
C GLU A 113 2.80 5.79 -8.64
N GLY A 114 1.72 6.22 -7.96
CA GLY A 114 1.73 7.47 -7.20
C GLY A 114 2.76 7.47 -6.05
N ALA A 115 3.00 6.33 -5.40
CA ALA A 115 4.08 6.23 -4.40
C ALA A 115 5.47 6.26 -5.03
N ALA A 116 5.65 5.63 -6.19
CA ALA A 116 6.91 5.64 -6.94
C ALA A 116 7.27 7.05 -7.44
N GLU A 117 6.29 7.83 -7.88
CA GLU A 117 6.46 9.24 -8.28
C GLU A 117 6.94 10.11 -7.10
N LEU A 118 6.52 9.80 -5.88
CA LEU A 118 7.00 10.44 -4.65
C LEU A 118 8.40 9.96 -4.21
N GLY A 119 9.06 9.12 -5.01
CA GLY A 119 10.37 8.55 -4.70
C GLY A 119 10.34 7.43 -3.64
N THR A 120 9.17 6.86 -3.37
CA THR A 120 9.01 5.77 -2.40
C THR A 120 9.07 4.41 -3.09
N VAL A 121 9.72 3.42 -2.46
CA VAL A 121 9.73 2.05 -2.97
C VAL A 121 8.32 1.45 -2.84
N ALA A 122 7.68 1.16 -3.97
CA ALA A 122 6.33 0.62 -4.00
C ALA A 122 6.32 -0.81 -4.57
N ALA A 123 5.69 -1.72 -3.85
CA ALA A 123 5.55 -3.13 -4.21
C ALA A 123 4.09 -3.45 -4.54
N HIS A 124 3.85 -3.86 -5.78
CA HIS A 124 2.52 -4.31 -6.23
C HIS A 124 2.27 -5.75 -5.77
N VAL A 125 1.17 -5.94 -5.07
CA VAL A 125 0.73 -7.22 -4.52
C VAL A 125 -0.39 -7.76 -5.39
N LEU A 126 -0.09 -8.79 -6.16
CA LEU A 126 -1.07 -9.43 -7.03
C LEU A 126 -2.11 -10.20 -6.20
N TYR A 127 -3.38 -9.85 -6.32
CA TYR A 127 -4.48 -10.59 -5.68
C TYR A 127 -5.43 -11.17 -6.74
N GLY A 128 -5.56 -12.51 -6.79
CA GLY A 128 -6.61 -13.27 -7.49
C GLY A 128 -6.84 -12.98 -8.98
N VAL A 129 -6.29 -13.81 -9.89
CA VAL A 129 -6.66 -14.14 -11.30
C VAL A 129 -7.14 -13.03 -12.29
N ALA A 130 -7.21 -11.75 -11.95
CA ALA A 130 -7.87 -10.74 -12.80
C ALA A 130 -7.04 -9.49 -13.13
N GLN A 131 -5.72 -9.49 -12.88
CA GLN A 131 -4.86 -8.42 -13.38
C GLN A 131 -4.06 -8.92 -14.57
N LYS A 132 -4.61 -8.72 -15.77
CA LYS A 132 -3.83 -8.77 -17.01
C LYS A 132 -2.84 -7.62 -16.93
N PHE A 133 -1.55 -7.96 -16.84
CA PHE A 133 -0.48 -7.02 -17.04
C PHE A 133 -0.68 -6.40 -18.42
N GLN A 134 -1.07 -5.12 -18.51
CA GLN A 134 -0.83 -4.39 -19.75
C GLN A 134 0.66 -4.07 -19.74
N SER A 135 1.49 -5.00 -20.21
CA SER A 135 2.88 -4.66 -20.51
C SER A 135 2.83 -3.60 -21.60
N LYS A 136 3.05 -2.34 -21.24
CA LYS A 136 3.46 -1.36 -22.24
C LYS A 136 4.75 -1.91 -22.83
N THR A 137 4.66 -2.41 -24.05
CA THR A 137 5.84 -2.84 -24.79
C THR A 137 6.66 -1.59 -25.03
N VAL A 138 7.98 -1.66 -24.90
CA VAL A 138 8.96 -0.57 -25.12
C VAL A 138 8.78 0.17 -26.45
N ARG A 139 7.94 -0.34 -27.37
CA ARG A 139 7.58 0.28 -28.64
C ARG A 139 6.73 1.55 -28.52
N ASP A 140 5.99 1.76 -27.43
CA ASP A 140 5.09 2.94 -27.31
C ASP A 140 5.78 4.20 -26.76
N VAL A 141 6.95 4.09 -26.10
CA VAL A 141 7.69 5.28 -25.59
C VAL A 141 8.27 6.13 -26.72
N LYS A 142 8.47 5.55 -27.92
CA LYS A 142 9.13 6.25 -29.03
C LYS A 142 8.21 7.20 -29.81
N LYS A 143 6.90 7.24 -29.54
CA LYS A 143 5.97 8.10 -30.29
C LYS A 143 5.83 9.53 -29.76
N ASP A 144 6.18 9.81 -28.50
CA ASP A 144 6.04 11.15 -27.91
C ASP A 144 7.29 12.04 -28.00
N THR A 145 8.45 11.51 -28.43
CA THR A 145 9.70 12.29 -28.52
C THR A 145 9.99 12.88 -29.90
N SER A 146 9.08 12.75 -30.88
CA SER A 146 9.34 13.20 -32.28
C SER A 146 8.52 14.41 -32.75
N VAL A 147 7.99 15.24 -31.84
CA VAL A 147 7.36 16.52 -32.23
C VAL A 147 7.98 17.70 -31.51
N LYS A 148 9.30 17.85 -31.64
CA LYS A 148 10.02 19.12 -31.45
C LYS A 148 11.24 19.17 -32.36
N GLN A 149 11.00 19.34 -33.66
CA GLN A 149 11.86 20.09 -34.58
C GLN A 149 11.22 20.10 -35.96
N LEU A 150 10.75 21.28 -36.35
CA LEU A 150 10.90 21.95 -37.65
C LEU A 150 9.60 22.67 -38.06
N GLU A 151 9.46 23.92 -37.62
CA GLU A 151 9.26 25.10 -38.48
C GLU A 151 9.66 26.34 -37.69
#